data_AF-A0A830F504-F1
#
_entry.id   AF-A0A830F504-F1
#
_cell.length_a   1.000
_cell.length_b   1.000
_cell.length_c   1.000
_cell.angle_alpha   90.00
_cell.angle_beta   90.00
_cell.angle_gamma   90.00
#
_symmetry.space_group_name_H-M   'P 1'
#
loop_
_entity.id
_entity.type
_entity.pdbx_description
1 polymer ?
#
loop_
_entity_poly.entity_id
_entity_poly.type
_entity_poly.pdbx_seq_one_letter_code
_entity_poly.pdbx_strand_id
1 'polypeptide(L)'
;MVADPNAYRDQDGQMLHPHARRRWDERLPEEWKGENVRGAWADGIPVDAPWFDGYCRLHKPSGAILIARLGLITTVIPIWHRTADEQQHIRRQL
;
A
#
# COMPACT_ATOMS: atom_id res chain seq x y z
N MET A 1 -20.62 -0.53 12.79
CA MET A 1 -20.20 0.64 11.99
C MET A 1 -18.94 0.22 11.26
N VAL A 2 -19.01 0.06 9.93
CA VAL A 2 -17.79 -0.11 9.12
C VAL A 2 -17.23 1.30 8.94
N ALA A 3 -16.06 1.58 9.49
CA ALA A 3 -15.40 2.86 9.27
C ALA A 3 -15.14 3.00 7.76
N ASP A 4 -15.50 4.14 7.17
CA ASP A 4 -15.16 4.42 5.77
C ASP A 4 -13.62 4.37 5.65
N PRO A 5 -13.04 3.46 4.84
CA PRO A 5 -11.60 3.34 4.68
C PRO A 5 -10.95 4.59 4.04
N ASN A 6 -11.76 5.54 3.54
CA ASN A 6 -11.32 6.85 3.11
C ASN A 6 -11.55 7.97 4.14
N ALA A 7 -12.16 7.70 5.29
CA ALA A 7 -12.46 8.72 6.31
C ALA A 7 -11.20 9.48 6.78
N TYR A 8 -10.04 8.84 6.69
CA TYR A 8 -8.74 9.40 7.06
C TYR A 8 -7.78 9.50 5.88
N ARG A 9 -8.27 9.46 4.62
CA ARG A 9 -7.43 9.56 3.42
C ARG A 9 -6.50 10.78 3.45
N ASP A 10 -6.95 11.89 4.02
CA ASP A 10 -6.15 13.12 4.14
C ASP A 10 -5.12 13.07 5.28
N GLN A 11 -5.27 12.16 6.25
CA GLN A 11 -4.36 11.96 7.39
C GLN A 11 -3.42 10.76 7.20
N ASP A 12 -3.89 9.68 6.57
CA ASP A 12 -3.12 8.48 6.29
C ASP A 12 -2.13 8.73 5.15
N GLY A 13 -0.87 8.38 5.37
CA GLY A 13 0.20 8.66 4.41
C GLY A 13 0.65 10.10 4.36
N GLN A 14 0.29 10.91 5.37
CA GLN A 14 0.95 12.21 5.60
C GLN A 14 2.44 12.06 5.90
N MET A 15 2.80 10.95 6.55
CA MET A 15 4.19 10.63 6.85
C MET A 15 4.60 9.34 6.16
N LEU A 16 5.87 9.27 5.79
CA LEU A 16 6.50 8.09 5.21
C LEU A 16 7.62 7.62 6.14
N HIS A 17 7.52 6.39 6.64
CA HIS A 17 8.59 5.81 7.43
C HIS A 17 9.81 5.52 6.52
N PRO A 18 11.06 5.79 6.96
CA PRO A 18 12.25 5.50 6.14
C PRO A 18 12.34 4.04 5.68
N HIS A 19 11.84 3.11 6.50
CA HIS A 19 11.72 1.70 6.12
C HIS A 19 10.84 1.51 4.87
N ALA A 20 9.72 2.21 4.76
CA ALA A 20 8.81 2.08 3.62
C ALA A 20 9.47 2.56 2.33
N ARG A 21 10.18 3.70 2.37
CA ARG A 21 10.99 4.17 1.24
C ARG A 21 12.00 3.11 0.81
N ARG A 22 12.80 2.61 1.77
CA ARG A 22 13.80 1.59 1.47
C ARG A 22 13.16 0.32 0.88
N ARG A 23 12.03 -0.14 1.41
CA ARG A 23 11.33 -1.32 0.89
C ARG A 23 10.74 -1.11 -0.50
N TRP A 24 10.27 0.10 -0.80
CA TRP A 24 9.85 0.46 -2.15
C TRP A 24 11.02 0.30 -3.12
N ASP A 25 12.15 0.94 -2.83
CA ASP A 25 13.33 0.92 -3.72
C ASP A 25 13.98 -0.48 -3.81
N GLU A 26 13.93 -1.29 -2.74
CA GLU A 26 14.52 -2.64 -2.72
C GLU A 26 13.66 -3.70 -3.43
N ARG A 27 12.34 -3.56 -3.41
CA ARG A 27 11.40 -4.64 -3.79
C ARG A 27 10.70 -4.43 -5.11
N LEU A 28 10.60 -3.18 -5.56
CA LEU A 28 9.97 -2.88 -6.84
C LEU A 28 10.99 -2.88 -7.98
N PRO A 29 10.51 -3.06 -9.23
CA PRO A 29 11.35 -2.90 -10.41
C PRO A 29 12.06 -1.55 -10.48
N GLU A 30 13.17 -1.49 -11.23
CA GLU A 30 14.06 -0.33 -11.32
C GLU A 30 13.32 0.96 -11.70
N GLU A 31 12.33 0.87 -12.60
CA GLU A 31 11.55 2.02 -13.07
C GLU A 31 10.72 2.71 -11.98
N TRP A 32 10.50 2.05 -10.84
CA TRP A 32 9.81 2.63 -9.70
C TRP A 32 10.76 3.19 -8.64
N LYS A 33 12.08 2.95 -8.74
CA LYS A 33 13.02 3.42 -7.71
C LYS A 33 13.10 4.94 -7.69
N GLY A 34 13.12 5.51 -6.48
CA GLY A 34 13.14 6.96 -6.28
C GLY A 34 11.78 7.66 -6.50
N GLU A 35 10.76 6.94 -6.97
CA GLU A 35 9.41 7.48 -7.15
C GLU A 35 8.76 7.92 -5.84
N ASN A 36 7.77 8.78 -5.94
CA ASN A 36 7.08 9.32 -4.77
C ASN A 36 6.11 8.29 -4.14
N VAL A 37 6.57 7.57 -3.11
CA VAL A 37 5.76 6.60 -2.35
C VAL A 37 4.48 7.21 -1.78
N ARG A 38 4.51 8.48 -1.35
CA ARG A 38 3.30 9.16 -0.85
C ARG A 38 2.31 9.45 -1.98
N GLY A 39 2.81 9.79 -3.17
CA GLY A 39 1.99 9.90 -4.38
C GLY A 39 1.31 8.57 -4.70
N ALA A 40 2.08 7.48 -4.71
CA ALA A 40 1.55 6.13 -4.93
C ALA A 40 0.50 5.72 -3.89
N TRP A 41 0.60 6.17 -2.63
CA TRP A 41 -0.45 6.00 -1.62
C TRP A 41 -1.72 6.77 -1.99
N ALA A 42 -1.59 8.05 -2.36
CA ALA A 42 -2.73 8.90 -2.71
C ALA A 42 -3.49 8.38 -3.94
N ASP A 43 -2.77 7.87 -4.93
CA ASP A 43 -3.33 7.29 -6.16
C ASP A 43 -3.78 5.83 -5.97
N GLY A 44 -3.40 5.21 -4.85
CA GLY A 44 -3.69 3.82 -4.55
C GLY A 44 -5.15 3.57 -4.19
N ILE A 45 -5.65 2.40 -4.59
CA ILE A 45 -7.02 1.95 -4.32
C ILE A 45 -7.05 1.25 -2.96
N PRO A 46 -7.95 1.63 -2.03
CA PRO A 46 -8.11 0.91 -0.77
C PRO A 46 -8.43 -0.56 -1.00
N VAL A 47 -7.74 -1.45 -0.29
CA VAL A 47 -7.96 -2.90 -0.36
C VAL A 47 -7.87 -3.50 1.03
N ASP A 48 -8.66 -4.53 1.28
CA ASP A 48 -8.56 -5.38 2.45
C ASP A 48 -7.46 -6.43 2.21
N ALA A 49 -6.52 -6.49 3.15
CA ALA A 49 -5.42 -7.45 3.17
C ALA A 49 -5.59 -8.37 4.38
N PRO A 50 -6.04 -9.63 4.21
CA PRO A 50 -6.43 -10.50 5.33
C PRO A 50 -5.29 -10.86 6.31
N TRP A 51 -4.04 -10.62 5.92
CA TRP A 51 -2.86 -10.85 6.76
C TRP A 51 -2.42 -9.63 7.56
N PHE A 52 -3.08 -8.48 7.42
CA PHE A 52 -2.67 -7.24 8.07
C PHE A 52 -3.85 -6.49 8.67
N ASP A 53 -3.70 -6.09 9.92
CA ASP A 53 -4.66 -5.23 10.63
C ASP A 53 -4.21 -3.75 10.51
N GLY A 54 -4.74 -3.07 9.50
CA GLY A 54 -4.54 -1.65 9.25
C GLY A 54 -4.89 -1.27 7.80
N TYR A 55 -4.53 -0.05 7.39
CA TYR A 55 -4.98 0.48 6.10
C TYR A 55 -4.04 0.07 4.98
N CYS A 56 -4.58 -0.58 3.96
CA CYS A 56 -3.83 -0.98 2.78
C CYS A 56 -4.37 -0.29 1.53
N ARG A 57 -3.46 0.10 0.63
CA ARG A 57 -3.79 0.60 -0.69
C ARG A 57 -2.95 -0.11 -1.76
N LEU A 58 -3.58 -0.53 -2.84
CA LEU A 58 -2.90 -1.05 -4.02
C LEU A 58 -2.66 0.09 -5.01
N HIS A 59 -1.39 0.39 -5.26
CA HIS A 59 -0.99 1.22 -6.39
C HIS A 59 -0.92 0.33 -7.65
N LYS A 60 -2.01 0.31 -8.42
CA LYS A 60 -2.16 -0.55 -9.62
C LYS A 60 -0.95 -0.45 -10.58
N PRO A 61 -0.41 0.74 -10.92
CA PRO A 61 0.70 0.85 -11.87
C PRO A 61 1.97 0.09 -11.45
N SER A 62 2.35 0.18 -10.17
CA SER A 62 3.55 -0.51 -9.67
C SER A 62 3.27 -1.91 -9.11
N GLY A 63 1.99 -2.27 -8.95
CA GLY A 63 1.57 -3.49 -8.26
C GLY A 63 1.94 -3.50 -6.77
N ALA A 64 2.26 -2.34 -6.19
CA ALA A 64 2.66 -2.24 -4.79
C ALA A 64 1.45 -2.12 -3.85
N ILE A 65 1.44 -2.95 -2.80
CA ILE A 65 0.55 -2.78 -1.65
C ILE A 65 1.28 -1.90 -0.64
N LEU A 66 0.80 -0.69 -0.46
CA LEU A 66 1.26 0.24 0.55
C LEU A 66 0.46 0.03 1.83
N ILE A 67 1.15 0.03 2.96
CA ILE A 67 0.56 -0.27 4.27
C ILE A 67 0.76 0.91 5.21
N ALA A 68 -0.34 1.45 5.73
CA ALA A 68 -0.34 2.53 6.68
C ALA A 68 -0.93 2.11 8.04
N ARG A 69 -0.36 2.70 9.10
CA ARG A 69 -0.84 2.55 10.48
C ARG A 69 -0.60 3.86 11.21
N LEU A 70 -1.61 4.33 11.95
CA LEU A 70 -1.54 5.60 12.71
C LEU A 70 -1.09 6.79 11.85
N GLY A 71 -1.64 6.97 10.63
CA GLY A 71 -1.27 8.08 9.75
C GLY A 71 0.04 7.91 8.97
N LEU A 72 0.83 6.87 9.23
CA LEU A 72 2.17 6.67 8.70
C LEU A 72 2.23 5.50 7.70
N ILE A 73 2.76 5.70 6.50
CA ILE A 73 3.10 4.58 5.59
C ILE A 73 4.31 3.86 6.19
N THR A 74 4.10 2.64 6.66
CA THR A 74 5.08 1.87 7.44
C THR A 74 5.89 0.92 6.57
N THR A 75 5.29 0.36 5.53
CA THR A 75 5.97 -0.57 4.61
C THR A 75 5.27 -0.64 3.26
N VAL A 76 5.95 -1.30 2.32
CA VAL A 76 5.51 -1.52 0.94
C VAL A 76 5.80 -2.97 0.58
N ILE A 77 4.82 -3.67 0.02
CA ILE A 77 4.93 -5.07 -0.38
C ILE A 77 4.41 -5.21 -1.82
N PRO A 78 5.21 -5.69 -2.78
CA PRO A 78 4.68 -6.01 -4.10
C PRO A 78 3.63 -7.11 -4.02
N ILE A 79 2.54 -6.98 -4.79
CA ILE A 79 1.43 -7.94 -4.77
C ILE A 79 1.90 -9.36 -5.13
N TRP A 80 2.92 -9.50 -5.99
CA TRP A 80 3.49 -10.80 -6.36
C TRP A 80 4.32 -11.47 -5.25
N HIS A 81 4.60 -10.78 -4.13
CA HIS A 81 5.18 -11.40 -2.92
C HIS A 81 4.11 -12.07 -2.03
N ARG A 82 2.83 -11.98 -2.40
CA ARG A 82 1.71 -12.58 -1.67
C ARG A 82 1.31 -13.91 -2.30
N THR A 83 0.64 -14.76 -1.54
CA THR A 83 0.16 -16.05 -2.04
C THR A 83 -0.88 -15.85 -3.15
N ALA A 84 -1.14 -16.88 -3.96
CA ALA A 84 -2.13 -16.78 -5.03
C ALA A 84 -3.54 -16.40 -4.50
N ASP A 85 -3.93 -16.97 -3.36
CA ASP A 85 -5.22 -16.70 -2.71
C ASP A 85 -5.31 -15.24 -2.23
N GLU A 86 -4.24 -14.75 -1.60
CA GLU A 86 -4.12 -13.35 -1.17
C GLU A 86 -4.19 -12.38 -2.34
N GLN A 87 -3.49 -12.68 -3.43
CA GLN A 87 -3.56 -11.87 -4.65
C GLN A 87 -4.97 -11.90 -5.27
N GLN A 88 -5.61 -13.07 -5.31
CA GLN A 88 -6.97 -13.20 -5.83
C GLN A 88 -7.98 -12.44 -4.96
N HIS A 89 -7.84 -12.49 -3.64
CA HIS A 89 -8.65 -11.74 -2.70
C HIS A 89 -8.57 -10.23 -2.97
N ILE A 90 -7.36 -9.69 -3.11
CA ILE A 90 -7.17 -8.27 -3.45
C ILE A 90 -7.76 -7.94 -4.82
N ARG A 91 -7.48 -8.76 -5.84
CA ARG A 91 -7.96 -8.50 -7.22
C ARG A 91 -9.48 -8.47 -7.34
N ARG A 92 -10.21 -9.21 -6.50
CA ARG A 92 -11.69 -9.20 -6.47
C ARG A 92 -12.29 -7.90 -5.96
N GLN A 93 -11.49 -7.01 -5.38
CA GLN A 93 -11.92 -5.72 -4.83
C GLN A 93 -11.69 -4.54 -5.80
N LEU A 94 -11.05 -4.78 -6.95
CA LEU A 94 -10.54 -3.75 -7.87
C LEU A 94 -11.47 -3.41 -9.02
#